data_AF-A0A3D3PAM1-F1
#
_entry.id   AF-A0A3D3PAM1-F1
#
_cell.length_a   1.000
_cell.length_b   1.000
_cell.length_c   1.000
_cell.angle_alpha   90.00
_cell.angle_beta   90.00
_cell.angle_gamma   90.00
#
_symmetry.space_group_name_H-M   'P 1'
#
loop_
_entity.id
_entity.type
_entity.pdbx_description
1 polymer ?
#
loop_
_entity_poly.entity_id
_entity_poly.type
_entity_poly.pdbx_seq_one_letter_code
_entity_poly.pdbx_strand_id
1 'polypeptide(L)' 'VIRKRIVLEAKRLLVNLDLSVTEVSYQLNFKDNSYFSRFFKKQVGFAPEEFRK' A
#
# COMPACT_ATOMS: atom_id res chain seq x y z
N VAL A 1 6.07 -13.49 8.37
CA VAL A 1 6.68 -12.34 9.08
C VAL A 1 6.87 -11.12 8.17
N ILE A 2 7.51 -11.24 7.00
CA ILE A 2 7.79 -10.11 6.08
C ILE A 2 6.54 -9.34 5.63
N ARG A 3 5.47 -10.04 5.22
CA ARG A 3 4.23 -9.39 4.73
C ARG A 3 3.61 -8.43 5.75
N LYS A 4 3.62 -8.76 7.04
CA LYS A 4 3.07 -7.90 8.11
C LYS A 4 3.83 -6.57 8.22
N ARG A 5 5.16 -6.59 8.05
CA ARG A 5 5.99 -5.38 8.05
C ARG A 5 5.71 -4.51 6.83
N ILE A 6 5.62 -5.11 5.64
CA ILE A 6 5.28 -4.41 4.39
C ILE A 6 3.91 -3.73 4.51
N VAL A 7 2.91 -4.42 5.09
CA VAL A 7 1.57 -3.86 5.30
C VAL A 7 1.59 -2.70 6.30
N LEU A 8 2.38 -2.79 7.37
CA LEU A 8 2.51 -1.71 8.34
C LEU A 8 3.11 -0.45 7.69
N GLU A 9 4.18 -0.61 6.92
CA GLU A 9 4.77 0.52 6.18
C GLU A 9 3.84 1.07 5.10
N ALA A 10 3.13 0.20 4.37
CA ALA A 10 2.10 0.63 3.43
C ALA A 10 1.04 1.51 4.09
N LYS A 11 0.54 1.12 5.28
CA LYS A 11 -0.42 1.93 6.03
C LYS A 11 0.16 3.29 6.43
N ARG A 12 1.41 3.33 6.90
CA ARG A 12 2.09 4.59 7.28
C ARG A 12 2.24 5.53 6.09
N LEU A 13 2.69 5.01 4.96
CA LEU A 13 2.88 5.79 3.73
C LEU A 13 1.56 6.25 3.12
N LEU A 14 0.49 5.44 3.19
CA LEU A 14 -0.82 5.79 2.65
C LEU A 14 -1.54 6.91 3.43
N VAL A 15 -1.20 7.12 4.70
CA VAL A 15 -1.71 8.22 5.53
C VAL A 15 -1.00 9.55 5.20
N ASN A 16 0.17 9.51 4.57
CA ASN A 16 0.83 10.71 4.07
C ASN A 16 0.12 11.19 2.78
N LEU A 17 -0.53 12.36 2.85
CA LEU A 17 -1.31 12.93 1.74
C LEU A 17 -0.46 13.43 0.57
N ASP A 18 0.85 13.62 0.77
CA ASP A 18 1.77 14.07 -0.27
C ASP A 18 2.19 12.94 -1.23
N LEU A 19 1.93 11.68 -0.89
CA LEU A 19 2.26 10.53 -1.71
C LEU A 19 1.02 10.01 -2.44
N SER A 20 1.10 9.78 -3.74
CA SER A 20 0.12 8.99 -4.50
C SER A 20 0.22 7.50 -4.16
N VAL A 21 -0.85 6.74 -4.36
CA VAL A 21 -0.83 5.26 -4.19
C VAL A 21 0.24 4.61 -5.07
N THR A 22 0.46 5.17 -6.27
CA THR A 22 1.51 4.73 -7.19
C THR A 22 2.90 4.93 -6.59
N GLU A 23 3.21 6.10 -6.01
CA GLU A 23 4.51 6.35 -5.36
C GLU A 23 4.73 5.44 -4.15
N VAL A 24 3.69 5.20 -3.35
CA VAL A 24 3.75 4.22 -2.24
C VAL A 24 4.08 2.81 -2.76
N SER A 25 3.49 2.40 -3.88
CA SER A 25 3.80 1.09 -4.48
C SER A 25 5.26 0.98 -4.90
N TYR A 26 5.82 2.05 -5.50
CA TYR A 26 7.22 2.10 -5.92
C TYR A 26 8.17 2.09 -4.72
N GLN A 27 7.91 2.88 -3.67
CA GLN A 27 8.73 2.89 -2.45
C GLN A 27 8.79 1.54 -1.75
N LEU A 28 7.72 0.75 -1.83
CA LEU A 28 7.65 -0.59 -1.27
C LEU A 28 8.18 -1.68 -2.21
N ASN A 29 8.84 -1.31 -3.31
CA ASN A 29 9.41 -2.20 -4.31
C ASN A 29 8.39 -3.14 -4.98
N PHE A 30 7.15 -2.70 -5.14
CA PHE A 30 6.18 -3.42 -5.98
C PHE A 30 6.47 -3.12 -7.45
N LYS A 31 6.40 -4.16 -8.30
CA LYS A 31 6.65 -4.04 -9.74
C LYS A 31 5.62 -3.16 -10.44
N ASP A 32 4.40 -3.15 -9.93
CA ASP A 32 3.31 -2.36 -10.47
C ASP A 32 2.26 -2.06 -9.38
N ASN A 33 1.52 -0.96 -9.60
CA ASN A 33 0.49 -0.50 -8.69
C ASN A 33 -0.69 -1.50 -8.56
N SER A 34 -1.03 -2.23 -9.62
CA SER A 34 -2.12 -3.21 -9.57
C SER A 34 -1.80 -4.36 -8.61
N TYR A 35 -0.56 -4.84 -8.62
CA TYR A 35 -0.08 -5.89 -7.72
C TYR A 35 -0.04 -5.39 -6.28
N PHE A 36 0.44 -4.16 -6.03
CA PHE A 36 0.37 -3.52 -4.72
C PHE A 36 -1.06 -3.42 -4.20
N SER A 37 -1.98 -2.91 -5.02
CA SER A 37 -3.38 -2.72 -4.65
C SER A 37 -4.07 -4.04 -4.29
N ARG A 38 -3.84 -5.11 -5.07
CA ARG A 38 -4.33 -6.45 -4.77
C ARG A 38 -3.71 -7.02 -3.50
N PHE A 39 -2.40 -6.86 -3.31
CA PHE A 39 -1.69 -7.29 -2.11
C PHE A 39 -2.25 -6.60 -0.87
N PHE A 40 -2.34 -5.27 -0.88
CA PHE A 40 -2.81 -4.47 0.23
C PHE A 40 -4.25 -4.83 0.58
N LYS A 41 -5.15 -4.90 -0.41
CA LYS A 41 -6.54 -5.33 -0.22
C LYS A 41 -6.64 -6.72 0.40
N LYS A 42 -5.83 -7.67 -0.05
CA LYS A 42 -5.79 -9.02 0.54
C LYS A 42 -5.33 -9.03 2.01
N GLN A 43 -4.50 -8.08 2.42
CA GLN A 43 -3.97 -8.03 3.79
C GLN A 43 -4.81 -7.15 4.73
N VAL A 44 -5.47 -6.12 4.21
CA VAL A 44 -6.16 -5.08 5.00
C VAL A 44 -7.67 -5.14 4.86
N GLY A 45 -8.20 -5.74 3.79
CA GLY A 45 -9.63 -5.84 3.48
C GLY A 45 -10.14 -4.78 2.51
N PHE A 46 -9.44 -3.64 2.41
CA PHE A 46 -9.82 -2.49 1.57
C PHE A 46 -8.69 -2.14 0.59
N ALA A 47 -9.03 -1.57 -0.57
CA ALA A 47 -8.02 -1.06 -1.49
C ALA A 47 -7.24 0.12 -0.88
N PRO A 48 -6.02 0.40 -1.34
CA PRO A 48 -5.22 1.53 -0.83
C PRO A 48 -5.95 2.88 -0.91
N GLU A 49 -6.65 3.13 -2.01
CA GLU A 49 -7.46 4.34 -2.22
C GLU A 49 -8.66 4.42 -1.26
N GLU A 50 -9.28 3.28 -0.95
CA GLU A 50 -10.38 3.20 0.03
C GLU A 50 -9.87 3.42 1.46
N PHE A 51 -8.65 2.97 1.77
CA PHE A 51 -8.01 3.16 3.07
C PHE A 51 -7.52 4.60 3.30
N ARG A 52 -7.22 5.33 2.22
CA ARG A 52 -6.75 6.72 2.29
C ARG A 52 -7.87 7.74 2.56
N LYS A 53 -9.09 7.45 2.10
CA LYS A 53 -10.26 8.29 2.36
C LYS A 53 -10.60 8.31 3.84
#